data_AF-A0A6N9PWD1-F1
#
_entry.id   AF-A0A6N9PWD1-F1
#
_cell.length_a   1.000
_cell.length_b   1.000
_cell.length_c   1.000
_cell.angle_alpha   90.00
_cell.angle_beta   90.00
_cell.angle_gamma   90.00
#
_symmetry.space_group_name_H-M   'P 1'
#
loop_
_entity.id
_entity.type
_entity.pdbx_description
1 polymer ?
#
loop_
_entity_poly.entity_id
_entity_poly.type
_entity_poly.pdbx_seq_one_letter_code
_entity_poly.pdbx_strand_id
1 'polypeptide(L)'
;MGQLDDGECDEYIDVGSGFLTAYQDQIEQGIADEQGPEMGDMAQYLDRNAGVAAKLMSAVWTVEEMDGRLLGRIDCHLKEPLTPDEMADLREEILGQCSDGLGEGFEQRPIETDEGDLYVSYWNSSDDYFLCTEDELEEHLEPHQGMGGI
;
A
#
# COMPACT_ATOMS: atom_id res chain seq x y z
N MET A 1 4.94 5.81 2.69
CA MET A 1 5.93 6.85 3.07
C MET A 1 6.39 7.54 1.80
N GLY A 2 6.94 8.75 1.89
CA GLY A 2 7.50 9.43 0.72
C GLY A 2 8.79 10.15 1.05
N GLN A 3 9.71 10.15 0.09
CA GLN A 3 11.00 10.82 0.16
C GLN A 3 11.21 11.67 -1.09
N LEU A 4 11.73 12.87 -0.93
CA LEU A 4 11.99 13.81 -2.03
C LEU A 4 13.50 14.01 -2.19
N ASP A 5 13.99 13.87 -3.41
CA ASP A 5 15.30 14.37 -3.83
C ASP A 5 15.12 15.72 -4.53
N ASP A 6 15.53 16.82 -3.90
CA ASP A 6 15.41 18.17 -4.44
C ASP A 6 16.57 18.55 -5.39
N GLY A 7 17.56 17.66 -5.55
CA GLY A 7 18.77 17.87 -6.36
C GLY A 7 19.74 18.93 -5.81
N GLU A 8 19.41 19.57 -4.69
CA GLU A 8 20.20 20.63 -4.05
C GLU A 8 20.85 20.14 -2.75
N CYS A 9 20.19 19.22 -2.05
CA CYS A 9 20.68 18.55 -0.86
C CYS A 9 21.22 17.15 -1.20
N ASP A 10 22.35 16.77 -0.59
CA ASP A 10 22.91 15.41 -0.73
C ASP A 10 22.10 14.34 0.05
N GLU A 11 20.90 14.68 0.56
CA GLU A 11 20.07 13.84 1.42
C GLU A 11 18.59 13.95 1.02
N TYR A 12 17.89 12.82 1.06
CA TYR A 12 16.46 12.74 0.84
C TYR A 12 15.65 13.38 1.98
N ILE A 13 14.57 14.07 1.62
CA ILE A 13 13.69 14.74 2.56
C ILE A 13 12.40 13.93 2.74
N ASP A 14 12.08 13.52 3.96
CA ASP A 14 10.79 12.87 4.23
C ASP A 14 9.64 13.85 3.99
N VAL A 15 8.66 13.45 3.16
CA VAL A 15 7.48 14.26 2.85
C VAL A 15 6.28 13.84 3.68
N GLY A 16 5.52 14.84 4.12
CA GLY A 16 4.28 14.63 4.89
C GLY A 16 3.12 14.19 4.02
N SER A 17 2.07 13.66 4.66
CA SER A 17 0.90 13.13 3.96
C SER A 17 0.20 14.14 3.05
N GLY A 18 0.17 15.42 3.41
CA GLY A 18 -0.43 16.45 2.56
C GLY A 18 0.30 16.66 1.22
N PHE A 19 1.62 16.44 1.19
CA PHE A 19 2.38 16.47 -0.06
C PHE A 19 2.05 15.24 -0.91
N LEU A 20 2.04 14.05 -0.31
CA LEU A 20 1.66 12.81 -1.00
C LEU A 20 0.25 12.89 -1.60
N THR A 21 -0.73 13.40 -0.84
CA THR A 21 -2.11 13.61 -1.33
C THR A 21 -2.16 14.56 -2.54
N ALA A 22 -1.31 15.59 -2.59
CA ALA A 22 -1.25 16.50 -3.74
C ALA A 22 -0.76 15.81 -5.03
N TYR A 23 -0.05 14.69 -4.90
CA TYR A 23 0.48 13.88 -6.00
C TYR A 23 -0.23 12.53 -6.15
N GLN A 24 -1.43 12.36 -5.56
CA GLN A 24 -2.17 11.09 -5.55
C GLN A 24 -2.34 10.49 -6.96
N ASP A 25 -2.84 11.27 -7.92
CA ASP A 25 -3.09 10.77 -9.29
C ASP A 25 -1.81 10.22 -9.94
N GLN A 26 -0.67 10.90 -9.72
CA GLN A 26 0.63 10.46 -10.24
C GLN A 26 1.14 9.21 -9.51
N ILE A 27 0.90 9.09 -8.21
CA ILE A 27 1.25 7.91 -7.42
C ILE A 27 0.42 6.70 -7.87
N GLU A 28 -0.90 6.88 -8.06
CA GLU A 28 -1.80 5.85 -8.59
C GLU A 28 -1.37 5.39 -9.99
N GLN A 29 -1.01 6.33 -10.87
CA GLN A 29 -0.54 5.99 -12.21
C GLN A 29 0.82 5.25 -12.14
N GLY A 30 1.74 5.70 -11.31
CA GLY A 30 3.06 5.09 -11.17
C GLY A 30 2.97 3.65 -10.68
N ILE A 31 2.16 3.36 -9.65
CA ILE A 31 1.99 1.99 -9.18
C ILE A 31 1.22 1.13 -10.20
N ALA A 32 0.28 1.72 -10.94
CA ALA A 32 -0.42 1.03 -12.02
C ALA A 32 0.52 0.63 -13.18
N ASP A 33 1.50 1.49 -13.49
CA ASP A 33 2.53 1.20 -14.49
C ASP A 33 3.49 0.10 -14.00
N GLU A 34 3.82 0.10 -12.70
CA GLU A 34 4.70 -0.91 -12.10
C GLU A 34 4.08 -2.31 -12.11
N GLN A 35 2.80 -2.41 -11.79
CA GLN A 35 2.04 -3.67 -11.86
C GLN A 35 1.50 -3.97 -13.27
N GLY A 36 1.89 -3.17 -14.27
CA GLY A 36 1.39 -3.20 -15.64
C GLY A 36 1.66 -4.51 -16.40
N PRO A 37 1.25 -4.59 -17.69
CA PRO A 37 0.98 -5.85 -18.40
C PRO A 37 2.14 -6.85 -18.52
N GLU A 38 3.38 -6.46 -18.25
CA GLU A 38 4.52 -7.38 -18.19
C GLU A 38 4.48 -8.30 -16.96
N MET A 39 3.98 -7.81 -15.81
CA MET A 39 3.78 -8.61 -14.61
C MET A 39 2.48 -9.43 -14.67
N GLY A 40 1.49 -9.02 -15.46
CA GLY A 40 0.15 -9.61 -15.43
C GLY A 40 -0.57 -9.29 -14.11
N ASP A 41 -1.63 -10.04 -13.77
CA ASP A 41 -2.34 -9.80 -12.51
C ASP A 41 -1.48 -10.20 -11.30
N MET A 42 -1.36 -9.33 -10.29
CA MET A 42 -0.53 -9.58 -9.13
C MET A 42 -0.96 -10.79 -8.30
N ALA A 43 -2.22 -11.24 -8.43
CA ALA A 43 -2.70 -12.46 -7.79
C ALA A 43 -1.83 -13.69 -8.10
N GLN A 44 -1.19 -13.74 -9.27
CA GLN A 44 -0.31 -14.86 -9.64
C GLN A 44 0.98 -14.94 -8.80
N TYR A 45 1.35 -13.84 -8.12
CA TYR A 45 2.53 -13.76 -7.24
C TYR A 45 2.17 -13.89 -5.76
N LEU A 46 0.89 -14.18 -5.46
CA LEU A 46 0.32 -14.38 -4.12
C LEU A 46 -0.23 -15.81 -4.02
N ASP A 47 0.58 -16.78 -4.46
CA ASP A 47 0.15 -18.16 -4.73
C ASP A 47 0.80 -19.22 -3.82
N ARG A 48 1.57 -18.81 -2.78
CA ARG A 48 2.26 -19.75 -1.89
C ARG A 48 1.28 -20.67 -1.16
N ASN A 49 0.12 -20.14 -0.75
CA ASN A 49 -0.97 -20.96 -0.22
C ASN A 49 -1.91 -21.38 -1.36
N ALA A 50 -2.05 -22.69 -1.59
CA ALA A 50 -2.90 -23.22 -2.66
C ALA A 50 -4.40 -22.88 -2.53
N GLY A 51 -4.90 -22.68 -1.30
CA GLY A 51 -6.24 -22.19 -1.03
C GLY A 51 -6.41 -20.72 -1.43
N VAL A 52 -5.45 -19.87 -1.08
CA VAL A 52 -5.40 -18.46 -1.54
C VAL A 52 -5.30 -18.41 -3.06
N ALA A 53 -4.35 -19.11 -3.66
CA ALA A 53 -4.13 -19.17 -5.11
C ALA A 53 -5.38 -19.64 -5.87
N ALA A 54 -6.15 -20.55 -5.29
CA ALA A 54 -7.38 -21.02 -5.90
C ALA A 54 -8.49 -19.94 -5.85
N LYS A 55 -8.50 -19.06 -4.84
CA LYS A 55 -9.61 -18.16 -4.52
C LYS A 55 -9.39 -16.72 -4.98
N LEU A 56 -8.16 -16.26 -4.99
CA LEU A 56 -7.77 -14.92 -5.39
C LEU A 56 -7.83 -14.80 -6.92
N MET A 57 -8.71 -13.91 -7.39
CA MET A 57 -8.91 -13.66 -8.81
C MET A 57 -8.03 -12.50 -9.30
N SER A 58 -7.92 -11.45 -8.49
CA SER A 58 -7.06 -10.30 -8.77
C SER A 58 -6.54 -9.67 -7.49
N ALA A 59 -5.36 -9.06 -7.59
CA ALA A 59 -4.84 -8.14 -6.57
C ALA A 59 -4.28 -6.90 -7.27
N VAL A 60 -4.69 -5.72 -6.82
CA VAL A 60 -4.33 -4.45 -7.46
C VAL A 60 -3.86 -3.48 -6.39
N TRP A 61 -2.63 -3.00 -6.50
CA TRP A 61 -2.10 -1.97 -5.61
C TRP A 61 -2.51 -0.60 -6.12
N THR A 62 -2.90 0.26 -5.18
CA THR A 62 -3.32 1.64 -5.41
C THR A 62 -3.19 2.42 -4.10
N VAL A 63 -3.64 3.67 -4.07
CA VAL A 63 -3.67 4.50 -2.87
C VAL A 63 -5.07 5.05 -2.63
N GLU A 64 -5.33 5.50 -1.41
CA GLU A 64 -6.58 6.14 -1.03
C GLU A 64 -6.33 7.26 -0.02
N GLU A 65 -6.95 8.43 -0.23
CA GLU A 65 -6.93 9.51 0.74
C GLU A 65 -8.00 9.28 1.82
N MET A 66 -7.55 9.23 3.08
CA MET A 66 -8.41 9.18 4.26
C MET A 66 -7.97 10.23 5.27
N ASP A 67 -8.85 11.16 5.63
CA ASP A 67 -8.60 12.24 6.59
C ASP A 67 -7.30 13.04 6.33
N GLY A 68 -7.02 13.35 5.07
CA GLY A 68 -5.80 14.07 4.65
C GLY A 68 -4.53 13.24 4.74
N ARG A 69 -4.66 11.91 4.86
CA ARG A 69 -3.56 10.94 4.80
C ARG A 69 -3.72 10.06 3.58
N LEU A 70 -2.68 9.98 2.76
CA LEU A 70 -2.63 9.01 1.66
C LEU A 70 -2.16 7.66 2.20
N LEU A 71 -3.02 6.65 2.13
CA LEU A 71 -2.76 5.27 2.53
C LEU A 71 -2.55 4.39 1.30
N GLY A 72 -1.75 3.34 1.42
CA GLY A 72 -1.70 2.28 0.43
C GLY A 72 -2.95 1.40 0.55
N ARG A 73 -3.54 1.04 -0.59
CA ARG A 73 -4.70 0.15 -0.69
C ARG A 73 -4.41 -0.99 -1.65
N ILE A 74 -4.93 -2.17 -1.31
CA ILE A 74 -4.82 -3.36 -2.15
C ILE A 74 -6.24 -3.88 -2.39
N ASP A 75 -6.69 -3.79 -3.64
CA ASP A 75 -8.01 -4.27 -4.06
C ASP A 75 -7.91 -5.77 -4.42
N CYS A 76 -8.25 -6.62 -3.46
CA CYS A 76 -8.28 -8.08 -3.63
C CYS A 76 -9.69 -8.57 -4.05
N HIS A 77 -9.80 -9.15 -5.25
CA HIS A 77 -11.05 -9.78 -5.70
C HIS A 77 -11.02 -11.28 -5.47
N LEU A 78 -11.99 -11.81 -4.74
CA LEU A 78 -12.07 -13.22 -4.37
C LEU A 78 -13.28 -13.90 -5.01
N LYS A 79 -13.10 -15.14 -5.49
CA LYS A 79 -14.23 -15.96 -5.97
C LYS A 79 -15.13 -16.46 -4.83
N GLU A 80 -14.54 -16.62 -3.65
CA GLU A 80 -15.17 -17.09 -2.42
C GLU A 80 -14.35 -16.61 -1.22
N PRO A 81 -14.95 -16.49 -0.01
CA PRO A 81 -14.23 -16.01 1.17
C PRO A 81 -13.02 -16.87 1.55
N LEU A 82 -11.98 -16.20 2.05
CA LEU A 82 -10.83 -16.85 2.67
C LEU A 82 -11.19 -17.34 4.08
N THR A 83 -10.59 -18.45 4.50
CA THR A 83 -10.55 -18.84 5.91
C THR A 83 -9.60 -17.90 6.68
N PRO A 84 -9.64 -17.89 8.02
CA PRO A 84 -8.69 -17.11 8.81
C PRO A 84 -7.22 -17.43 8.52
N ASP A 85 -6.90 -18.72 8.33
CA ASP A 85 -5.53 -19.16 8.01
C ASP A 85 -5.11 -18.68 6.60
N GLU A 86 -6.00 -18.78 5.60
CA GLU A 86 -5.75 -18.28 4.25
C GLU A 86 -5.59 -16.75 4.22
N MET A 87 -6.37 -16.02 5.03
CA MET A 87 -6.24 -14.57 5.18
C MET A 87 -4.89 -14.19 5.79
N ALA A 88 -4.44 -14.92 6.82
CA ALA A 88 -3.13 -14.69 7.42
C ALA A 88 -2.00 -14.92 6.41
N ASP A 89 -2.07 -16.00 5.64
CA ASP A 89 -1.08 -16.29 4.59
C ASP A 89 -1.08 -15.22 3.50
N LEU A 90 -2.26 -14.77 3.03
CA LEU A 90 -2.35 -13.69 2.05
C LEU A 90 -1.73 -12.38 2.58
N ARG A 91 -1.94 -12.05 3.86
CA ARG A 91 -1.31 -10.87 4.47
C ARG A 91 0.22 -10.97 4.45
N GLU A 92 0.78 -12.13 4.79
CA GLU A 92 2.24 -12.32 4.73
C GLU A 92 2.79 -12.15 3.30
N GLU A 93 2.07 -12.64 2.29
CA GLU A 93 2.47 -12.45 0.89
C GLU A 93 2.36 -10.98 0.45
N ILE A 94 1.28 -10.28 0.81
CA ILE A 94 1.12 -8.84 0.55
C ILE A 94 2.25 -8.04 1.22
N LEU A 95 2.59 -8.36 2.47
CA LEU A 95 3.71 -7.72 3.17
C LEU A 95 5.02 -7.89 2.43
N GLY A 96 5.30 -9.10 1.93
CA GLY A 96 6.48 -9.37 1.11
C GLY A 96 6.48 -8.58 -0.21
N GLN A 97 5.33 -8.44 -0.86
CA GLN A 97 5.20 -7.61 -2.06
C GLN A 97 5.43 -6.13 -1.75
N CYS A 98 4.94 -5.63 -0.62
CA CYS A 98 5.15 -4.23 -0.22
C CYS A 98 6.61 -3.93 0.14
N SER A 99 7.33 -4.88 0.75
CA SER A 99 8.69 -4.64 1.26
C SER A 99 9.83 -4.92 0.28
N ASP A 100 9.66 -5.87 -0.64
CA ASP A 100 10.74 -6.40 -1.51
C ASP A 100 10.26 -6.66 -2.94
N GLY A 101 8.99 -7.05 -3.13
CA GLY A 101 8.44 -7.30 -4.47
C GLY A 101 8.07 -6.01 -5.21
N LEU A 102 6.80 -5.90 -5.59
CA LEU A 102 6.26 -4.74 -6.31
C LEU A 102 6.64 -3.39 -5.66
N GLY A 103 6.60 -3.32 -4.33
CA GLY A 103 6.84 -2.10 -3.57
C GLY A 103 8.28 -1.58 -3.70
N GLU A 104 9.28 -2.47 -3.64
CA GLU A 104 10.69 -2.06 -3.85
C GLU A 104 10.89 -1.57 -5.29
N GLY A 105 10.30 -2.28 -6.26
CA GLY A 105 10.34 -1.87 -7.67
C GLY A 105 9.72 -0.49 -7.88
N PHE A 106 8.56 -0.24 -7.30
CA PHE A 106 7.88 1.05 -7.38
C PHE A 106 8.71 2.18 -6.74
N GLU A 107 9.31 1.93 -5.58
CA GLU A 107 10.15 2.91 -4.89
C GLU A 107 11.33 3.35 -5.75
N GLN A 108 11.90 2.48 -6.59
CA GLN A 108 13.02 2.83 -7.49
C GLN A 108 12.62 3.71 -8.70
N ARG A 109 11.33 4.00 -8.89
CA ARG A 109 10.80 4.76 -10.02
C ARG A 109 10.24 6.10 -9.53
N PRO A 110 11.06 7.16 -9.53
CA PRO A 110 10.61 8.45 -9.00
C PRO A 110 9.50 9.05 -9.85
N ILE A 111 8.64 9.81 -9.18
CA ILE A 111 7.62 10.66 -9.77
C ILE A 111 8.20 12.07 -9.84
N GLU A 112 8.35 12.62 -11.04
CA GLU A 112 8.83 13.99 -11.23
C GLU A 112 7.79 14.99 -10.67
N THR A 113 8.24 15.87 -9.77
CA THR A 113 7.44 16.96 -9.17
C THR A 113 8.08 18.32 -9.44
N ASP A 114 7.36 19.42 -9.16
CA ASP A 114 7.94 20.76 -9.26
C ASP A 114 9.04 21.01 -8.20
N GLU A 115 9.04 20.22 -7.12
CA GLU A 115 9.95 20.32 -5.99
C GLU A 115 11.10 19.31 -6.02
N GLY A 116 11.14 18.39 -7.00
CA GLY A 116 12.15 17.34 -7.11
C GLY A 116 11.59 15.97 -7.49
N ASP A 117 12.39 14.92 -7.32
CA ASP A 117 12.01 13.54 -7.59
C ASP A 117 11.38 12.91 -6.35
N LEU A 118 10.11 12.51 -6.42
CA LEU A 118 9.36 11.89 -5.34
C LEU A 118 9.44 10.36 -5.42
N TYR A 119 9.98 9.75 -4.37
CA TYR A 119 10.08 8.31 -4.16
C TYR A 119 9.02 7.87 -3.16
N VAL A 120 8.19 6.88 -3.50
CA VAL A 120 7.08 6.41 -2.66
C VAL A 120 7.28 4.96 -2.27
N SER A 121 7.22 4.69 -0.97
CA SER A 121 7.34 3.34 -0.42
C SER A 121 6.04 2.87 0.22
N TYR A 122 5.59 1.67 -0.16
CA TYR A 122 4.45 0.95 0.44
C TYR A 122 4.79 0.24 1.74
N TRP A 123 6.06 0.28 2.15
CA TRP A 123 6.54 -0.35 3.36
C TRP A 123 7.35 0.65 4.19
N ASN A 124 7.36 0.45 5.51
CA ASN A 124 8.27 1.14 6.39
C ASN A 124 8.62 0.24 7.58
N SER A 125 9.82 0.42 8.14
CA SER A 125 10.31 -0.36 9.26
C SER A 125 9.91 0.19 10.64
N SER A 126 9.07 1.23 10.67
CA SER A 126 8.56 1.82 11.91
C SER A 126 7.53 0.91 12.57
N ASP A 127 7.40 1.03 13.89
CA ASP A 127 6.36 0.37 14.68
C ASP A 127 4.94 0.85 14.31
N ASP A 128 4.83 1.97 13.57
CA ASP A 128 3.57 2.54 13.09
C ASP A 128 3.06 1.91 11.78
N TYR A 129 3.81 1.01 11.15
CA TYR A 129 3.37 0.32 9.94
C TYR A 129 2.26 -0.69 10.27
N PHE A 130 1.18 -0.67 9.48
CA PHE A 130 0.08 -1.62 9.61
C PHE A 130 -0.42 -2.09 8.24
N LEU A 131 -0.99 -3.30 8.23
CA LEU A 131 -1.77 -3.85 7.13
C LEU A 131 -3.04 -4.44 7.73
N CYS A 132 -4.18 -3.89 7.34
CA CYS A 132 -5.48 -4.28 7.87
C CYS A 132 -6.53 -4.31 6.76
N THR A 133 -7.62 -5.03 6.99
CA THR A 133 -8.80 -4.93 6.11
C THR A 133 -9.56 -3.63 6.36
N GLU A 134 -10.47 -3.26 5.47
CA GLU A 134 -11.36 -2.10 5.66
C GLU A 134 -12.12 -2.17 6.99
N ASP A 135 -12.71 -3.32 7.32
CA ASP A 135 -13.41 -3.53 8.60
C ASP A 135 -12.51 -3.27 9.83
N GLU A 136 -11.24 -3.71 9.77
CA GLU A 136 -10.27 -3.52 10.87
C GLU A 136 -9.81 -2.07 10.96
N LEU A 137 -9.71 -1.39 9.81
CA LEU A 137 -9.40 0.03 9.73
C LEU A 137 -10.53 0.86 10.33
N GLU A 138 -11.79 0.53 10.03
CA GLU A 138 -12.96 1.19 10.62
C GLU A 138 -12.98 1.01 12.14
N GLU A 139 -12.74 -0.21 12.65
CA GLU A 139 -12.61 -0.46 14.10
C GLU A 139 -11.47 0.35 14.76
N HIS A 140 -10.38 0.62 14.03
CA HIS A 140 -9.29 1.47 14.49
C HIS A 140 -9.60 2.97 14.45
N LEU A 141 -10.44 3.40 13.50
CA LEU A 141 -10.85 4.79 13.32
C LEU A 141 -12.09 5.15 14.15
N GLU A 142 -12.90 4.18 14.57
CA GLU A 142 -14.01 4.40 15.48
C GLU A 142 -13.47 4.90 16.83
N PRO A 143 -13.78 6.15 17.24
CA PRO A 143 -13.52 6.54 18.60
C PRO A 143 -14.34 5.61 19.51
N HIS A 144 -13.72 5.05 20.55
CA HIS A 144 -14.44 4.49 21.68
C HIS A 144 -15.35 5.55 22.33
N GLN A 145 -16.48 5.86 21.70
CA GLN A 145 -17.58 6.59 22.29
C GLN A 145 -18.35 5.61 23.16
N GLY A 146 -17.87 5.41 24.38
CA GLY A 146 -18.66 4.71 25.38
C GLY A 146 -17.91 4.15 26.57
N MET A 147 -17.48 5.02 27.49
CA MET A 147 -17.74 4.78 28.91
C MET A 147 -18.02 6.11 29.61
N GLY A 148 -19.30 6.32 29.93
CA GLY A 148 -19.72 7.33 30.89
C GLY A 148 -19.36 6.97 32.33
N GLY A 149 -19.27 8.00 33.17
CA GLY A 149 -19.11 7.94 34.62
C GLY A 149 -18.30 9.17 35.06
N ILE A 150 -18.80 10.14 35.83
CA ILE A 150 -19.93 10.25 36.77
C ILE A 150 -20.48 11.68 36.72
#